data_AF-A0A072VLD0-F1
#
_entry.id   AF-A0A072VLD0-F1
#
_cell.length_a   1.000
_cell.length_b   1.000
_cell.length_c   1.000
_cell.angle_alpha   90.00
_cell.angle_beta   90.00
_cell.angle_gamma   90.00
#
_symmetry.space_group_name_H-M   'P 1'
#
loop_
_entity.id
_entity.type
_entity.pdbx_description
1 polymer ?
#
loop_
_entity_poly.entity_id
_entity_poly.type
_entity_poly.pdbx_seq_one_letter_code
_entity_poly.pdbx_strand_id
1 'polypeptide(L)' 'MAEILKIVYFFIILLSLILVVTSQYSSCATKEECKCPDNKRPACLWKQCYCY' A
#
# COMPACT_ATOMS: atom_id res chain seq x y z
N MET A 1 28.32 -20.31 -6.84
CA MET A 1 27.26 -19.76 -7.72
C MET A 1 25.85 -19.99 -7.18
N ALA A 2 25.51 -21.18 -6.68
CA ALA A 2 24.17 -21.49 -6.16
C ALA A 2 23.75 -20.66 -4.92
N GLU A 3 24.69 -20.27 -4.06
CA GLU A 3 24.39 -19.48 -2.84
C GLU A 3 24.00 -18.04 -3.15
N ILE A 4 24.67 -17.40 -4.11
CA ILE A 4 24.34 -16.05 -4.57
C ILE A 4 22.93 -16.03 -5.18
N LEU A 5 22.57 -17.08 -5.92
CA LEU A 5 21.24 -17.21 -6.52
C LEU A 5 20.14 -17.29 -5.45
N LYS A 6 20.37 -18.01 -4.34
CA LYS A 6 19.43 -18.09 -3.21
C LYS A 6 19.22 -16.73 -2.54
N ILE A 7 20.29 -15.95 -2.35
CA ILE A 7 20.22 -14.62 -1.74
C ILE A 7 19.38 -13.68 -2.61
N VAL A 8 19.64 -13.64 -3.91
CA VAL A 8 18.86 -12.80 -4.85
C VAL A 8 17.39 -13.19 -4.82
N TYR A 9 17.08 -14.47 -4.82
CA TYR A 9 15.69 -14.96 -4.77
C TYR A 9 14.97 -14.54 -3.49
N PHE A 10 15.65 -14.61 -2.34
CA PHE A 10 15.11 -14.14 -1.07
C PHE A 10 14.81 -12.64 -1.09
N PHE A 11 15.70 -11.81 -1.63
CA PHE A 11 15.49 -10.37 -1.76
C PHE A 11 14.29 -10.03 -2.65
N ILE A 12 14.11 -10.74 -3.77
CA ILE A 12 12.97 -10.53 -4.66
C ILE A 12 11.66 -10.83 -3.93
N ILE A 13 11.57 -11.95 -3.21
CA ILE A 13 10.40 -12.33 -2.41
C ILE A 13 10.08 -11.25 -1.37
N LEU A 14 11.11 -10.73 -0.69
CA LEU A 14 10.96 -9.71 0.34
C LEU A 14 10.47 -8.38 -0.24
N LEU A 15 10.99 -7.97 -1.40
CA LEU A 15 10.51 -6.78 -2.12
C LEU A 15 9.07 -6.94 -2.60
N SER A 16 8.69 -8.11 -3.10
CA SER A 16 7.31 -8.40 -3.49
C SER A 16 6.36 -8.32 -2.30
N LEU A 17 6.74 -8.85 -1.13
CA LEU A 17 5.96 -8.75 0.10
C LEU A 17 5.77 -7.29 0.54
N ILE A 18 6.81 -6.47 0.50
CA ILE A 18 6.72 -5.04 0.83
C ILE A 18 5.74 -4.35 -0.12
N LEU A 19 5.85 -4.58 -1.43
CA LEU A 19 4.96 -3.99 -2.44
C LEU A 19 3.49 -4.38 -2.20
N VAL A 20 3.21 -5.66 -1.96
CA VAL A 20 1.83 -6.14 -1.67
C VAL A 20 1.29 -5.53 -0.38
N VAL A 21 2.11 -5.44 0.67
CA VAL A 21 1.69 -4.80 1.92
C VAL A 21 1.40 -3.32 1.69
N THR A 22 2.27 -2.60 0.97
CA THR A 22 2.04 -1.18 0.66
C THR A 22 0.84 -0.93 -0.26
N SER A 23 0.46 -1.89 -1.12
CA SER A 23 -0.69 -1.74 -2.02
C SER A 23 -2.03 -1.99 -1.32
N GLN A 24 -2.06 -2.81 -0.26
CA GLN A 24 -3.28 -3.06 0.52
C GLN A 24 -3.59 -1.94 1.52
N TYR A 25 -2.59 -1.15 1.91
CA TYR A 25 -2.88 0.15 2.50
C TYR A 25 -3.45 1.03 1.39
N SER A 26 -4.75 1.33 1.46
CA SER A 26 -5.43 2.33 0.66
C SER A 26 -4.78 3.69 0.92
N SER A 27 -3.60 3.87 0.32
CA SER A 27 -2.78 5.06 0.39
C SER A 27 -3.48 6.11 -0.45
N CYS A 28 -4.40 6.83 0.17
CA CYS A 28 -4.88 8.05 -0.43
C CYS A 28 -3.69 9.02 -0.51
N ALA A 29 -3.45 9.56 -1.70
CA ALA A 29 -2.62 10.73 -1.92
C ALA A 29 -3.49 12.00 -1.81
N THR A 30 -4.74 11.91 -2.25
CA THR A 30 -5.71 13.00 -2.20
C THR A 30 -7.06 12.52 -1.68
N LYS A 31 -7.86 13.46 -1.16
CA LYS A 31 -9.23 13.18 -0.67
C LYS A 31 -10.18 12.65 -1.76
N GLU A 32 -9.85 12.88 -3.03
CA GLU A 32 -10.68 12.49 -4.19
C GLU A 32 -10.56 10.98 -4.51
N GLU A 33 -9.48 10.35 -4.07
CA GLU A 33 -9.30 8.89 -4.17
C GLU A 33 -10.14 8.13 -3.15
N CYS A 34 -10.62 8.82 -2.11
CA CYS A 34 -11.47 8.24 -1.07
C CYS A 34 -12.94 8.24 -1.49
N LYS A 35 -13.46 7.06 -1.81
CA LYS A 35 -14.91 6.86 -2.03
C LYS A 35 -15.62 6.66 -0.70
N CYS A 36 -16.19 7.74 -0.15
CA CYS A 36 -17.07 7.66 1.01
C CYS A 36 -18.54 7.47 0.56
N PRO A 37 -19.37 6.77 1.36
CA PRO A 37 -20.81 6.74 1.14
C PRO A 37 -21.40 8.15 1.27
N ASP A 38 -22.47 8.42 0.52
CA ASP A 38 -23.09 9.74 0.37
C ASP A 38 -23.29 10.47 1.71
N ASN A 39 -23.03 11.78 1.68
CA ASN A 39 -23.04 12.74 2.80
C ASN A 39 -21.87 12.72 3.80
N LYS A 40 -20.87 11.83 3.65
CA LYS A 40 -19.65 11.89 4.48
C LYS A 40 -18.54 12.72 3.81
N ARG A 41 -17.79 13.49 4.60
CA ARG A 41 -16.63 14.24 4.10
C ARG A 41 -15.42 13.31 3.99
N PRO A 42 -14.90 13.05 2.77
CA PRO A 42 -13.67 12.28 2.62
C PRO A 42 -12.49 13.11 3.09
N ALA A 43 -11.67 12.51 3.94
CA ALA A 43 -10.40 13.05 4.39
C ALA A 43 -9.31 12.02 4.14
N CYS A 44 -8.16 12.49 3.68
CA CYS A 44 -6.97 11.67 3.59
C CYS A 44 -6.01 12.08 4.70
N LEU A 45 -5.84 11.23 5.71
CA LEU A 45 -4.94 11.48 6.83
C LEU A 45 -3.97 10.29 6.92
N TRP A 46 -2.68 10.55 7.07
CA TRP A 46 -1.67 9.48 7.23
C TRP A 46 -1.71 8.41 6.12
N LYS A 47 -2.01 8.81 4.86
CA LYS A 47 -2.23 7.90 3.74
C LYS A 47 -3.32 6.85 4.01
N GLN A 48 -4.35 7.23 4.74
CA GLN A 48 -5.56 6.43 4.96
C GLN A 48 -6.79 7.30 4.73
N CYS A 49 -7.81 6.68 4.12
CA CYS A 49 -9.09 7.33 3.92
C CYS A 49 -9.91 7.32 5.21
N TYR A 50 -10.37 8.49 5.62
CA TYR A 50 -11.30 8.70 6.71
C TYR A 50 -12.58 9.31 6.14
N CYS A 51 -13.73 8.80 6.58
CA CYS A 51 -15.05 9.31 6.20
C CYS A 51 -15.76 9.81 7.45
N TYR A 52 -15.87 11.13 7.59
CA TYR A 52 -16.58 11.80 8.70
C TYR A 52 -18.03 12.04 8.33
#